data_AF-A0A523WMQ1-F1
#
_entry.id   AF-A0A523WMQ1-F1
#
_cell.length_a   1.000
_cell.length_b   1.000
_cell.length_c   1.000
_cell.angle_alpha   90.00
_cell.angle_beta   90.00
_cell.angle_gamma   90.00
#
_symmetry.space_group_name_H-M   'P 1'
#
loop_
_entity.id
_entity.type
_entity.pdbx_description
1 polymer ?
#
loop_
_entity_poly.entity_id
_entity_poly.type
_entity_poly.pdbx_seq_one_letter_code
_entity_poly.pdbx_strand_id
1 'polypeptide(L)' 'MRRGCISLGEVKCDECHRIIPYPERYLAIDEKDGIEDKEGETVHYCVECCLKKGYAHYKTEKGEQILTFFKE' A
#
# COMPACT_ATOMS: atom_id res chain seq x y z
N MET A 1 3.30 -3.77 10.48
CA MET A 1 2.61 -2.47 10.72
C MET A 1 2.39 -1.77 9.39
N ARG A 2 1.16 -1.35 9.08
CA ARG A 2 0.84 -0.61 7.85
C ARG A 2 1.25 0.86 7.92
N ARG A 3 1.90 1.34 6.87
CA ARG A 3 2.33 2.74 6.71
C ARG A 3 1.97 3.21 5.30
N GLY A 4 1.12 4.23 5.20
CA GLY A 4 0.89 4.95 3.95
C GLY A 4 2.05 5.90 3.67
N CYS A 5 2.66 5.80 2.50
CA CYS A 5 3.86 6.55 2.11
C CYS A 5 3.66 7.25 0.75
N ILE A 6 4.53 8.20 0.43
CA ILE A 6 4.64 8.85 -0.89
C ILE A 6 6.01 8.47 -1.47
N SER A 7 6.04 7.97 -2.71
CA SER A 7 7.28 7.60 -3.38
C SER A 7 8.08 8.82 -3.81
N LEU A 8 9.41 8.71 -3.76
CA LEU A 8 10.34 9.66 -4.37
C LEU A 8 10.77 9.24 -5.79
N GLY A 9 10.17 8.19 -6.35
CA GLY A 9 10.43 7.70 -7.71
C GLY A 9 11.34 6.47 -7.79
N GLU A 10 11.77 5.93 -6.65
CA GLU A 10 12.74 4.83 -6.58
C GLU A 10 12.15 3.54 -5.97
N VAL A 11 10.94 3.62 -5.41
CA VAL A 11 10.29 2.48 -4.74
C VAL A 11 9.77 1.49 -5.78
N LYS A 12 10.06 0.20 -5.63
CA LYS A 12 9.52 -0.87 -6.47
C LYS A 12 8.36 -1.56 -5.75
N CYS A 13 7.26 -1.82 -6.45
CA CYS A 13 6.18 -2.63 -5.93
C CYS A 13 6.61 -4.11 -5.90
N ASP A 14 6.51 -4.78 -4.75
CA ASP A 14 6.94 -6.17 -4.59
C ASP A 14 5.98 -7.19 -5.23
N GLU A 15 4.76 -6.76 -5.62
CA GLU A 15 3.79 -7.61 -6.33
C GLU A 15 3.96 -7.49 -7.86
N CYS A 16 3.73 -6.30 -8.41
CA CYS A 16 3.74 -6.10 -9.87
C CYS A 16 5.10 -5.63 -10.41
N HIS A 17 6.10 -5.47 -9.55
CA HIS A 17 7.49 -5.14 -9.90
C HIS A 17 7.70 -3.80 -10.63
N ARG A 18 6.66 -2.97 -10.80
CA ARG A 18 6.79 -1.63 -11.36
C ARG A 18 7.47 -0.69 -10.38
N ILE A 19 8.21 0.28 -10.93
CA ILE A 19 8.67 1.44 -10.17
C ILE A 19 7.46 2.34 -9.89
N ILE A 20 7.32 2.77 -8.65
CA ILE A 20 6.28 3.68 -8.17
C ILE A 20 6.83 5.11 -8.36
N PRO A 21 6.30 5.89 -9.32
CA PRO A 21 6.82 7.22 -9.63
C PRO A 21 6.57 8.22 -8.50
N TYR A 22 7.33 9.31 -8.47
CA TYR A 22 6.99 10.48 -7.65
C TYR A 22 5.81 11.23 -8.28
N PRO A 23 4.83 11.74 -7.51
CA PRO A 23 4.60 11.59 -6.06
C PRO A 23 3.49 10.56 -5.75
N GLU A 24 3.53 9.35 -6.35
CA GLU A 24 2.49 8.35 -6.16
C GLU A 24 2.54 7.75 -4.73
N ARG A 25 1.36 7.48 -4.16
CA ARG A 25 1.24 6.82 -2.85
C ARG A 25 1.51 5.33 -2.95
N TYR A 26 1.97 4.74 -1.85
CA TYR A 26 2.14 3.29 -1.71
C TYR A 26 1.96 2.88 -0.24
N LEU A 27 1.85 1.58 -0.02
CA LEU A 27 1.79 0.96 1.31
C LEU A 27 3.12 0.27 1.61
N ALA A 28 3.71 0.58 2.76
CA ALA A 28 4.71 -0.29 3.39
C ALA A 28 4.03 -1.10 4.49
N ILE A 29 4.14 -2.42 4.44
CA ILE A 29 3.50 -3.35 5.37
C ILE A 29 4.47 -4.49 5.68
N ASP A 30 4.45 -4.98 6.91
CA ASP A 30 5.27 -6.12 7.31
C ASP A 30 4.47 -7.39 7.04
N GLU A 31 5.02 -8.31 6.25
CA GLU A 31 4.38 -9.56 5.83
C GLU A 31 5.24 -10.79 6.05
N LYS A 32 4.57 -11.90 6.38
CA LYS A 32 5.14 -13.24 6.40
C LYS A 32 4.20 -14.15 5.62
N ASP A 33 4.73 -14.84 4.62
CA ASP A 33 3.96 -15.73 3.73
C ASP A 33 2.73 -15.04 3.08
N GLY A 34 2.86 -13.76 2.74
CA GLY A 34 1.79 -12.96 2.11
C GLY A 34 0.66 -12.53 3.04
N ILE A 35 0.86 -12.68 4.36
CA ILE A 35 -0.08 -12.26 5.41
C ILE A 35 0.60 -11.21 6.27
N GLU A 36 -0.12 -10.15 6.62
CA GLU A 36 0.41 -9.12 7.52
C GLU A 36 0.82 -9.71 8.88
N ASP A 37 2.11 -9.63 9.19
CA ASP A 37 2.73 -10.12 10.42
C ASP A 37 3.75 -9.09 10.90
N LYS A 38 3.73 -8.75 12.19
CA LYS A 38 4.66 -7.78 12.77
C LYS A 38 6.11 -8.27 12.79
N GLU A 39 6.30 -9.59 12.74
CA GLU A 39 7.63 -10.21 12.65
C GLU A 39 8.03 -10.52 11.20
N GLY A 40 7.21 -10.09 10.23
CA GLY A 40 7.45 -10.25 8.80
C GLY A 40 8.47 -9.25 8.23
N GLU A 41 8.81 -9.44 6.96
CA GLU A 41 9.63 -8.51 6.22
C GLU A 41 8.78 -7.36 5.68
N THR A 42 9.33 -6.13 5.66
CA THR A 42 8.62 -5.00 5.07
C THR A 42 8.57 -5.16 3.55
N VAL A 43 7.36 -5.23 3.01
CA VAL A 43 7.06 -5.19 1.58
C VAL A 43 6.35 -3.89 1.20
N HIS A 44 6.48 -3.51 -0.06
CA HIS A 44 5.98 -2.27 -0.63
C HIS A 44 4.97 -2.58 -1.75
N TYR A 45 3.77 -2.01 -1.63
CA TYR A 45 2.72 -2.19 -2.64
C TYR A 45 2.21 -0.86 -3.18
N CYS A 46 2.15 -0.76 -4.51
CA CYS A 46 1.47 0.36 -5.16
C CYS A 46 -0.04 0.34 -4.86
N VAL A 47 -0.71 1.47 -5.08
CA VAL A 47 -2.15 1.61 -4.79
C VAL A 47 -2.98 0.50 -5.43
N GLU A 48 -2.72 0.17 -6.70
CA GLU A 48 -3.47 -0.87 -7.42
C GLU A 48 -3.33 -2.26 -6.78
N CYS A 49 -2.12 -2.65 -6.38
CA CYS A 49 -1.87 -3.92 -5.71
C CYS A 49 -2.50 -3.93 -4.31
N CYS A 50 -2.47 -2.82 -3.58
CA CYS A 50 -3.16 -2.70 -2.30
C CYS A 50 -4.67 -2.87 -2.43
N LEU A 51 -5.30 -2.27 -3.46
CA LEU A 51 -6.73 -2.42 -3.72
C LEU A 51 -7.08 -3.89 -4.05
N LYS A 52 -6.27 -4.55 -4.88
CA LYS A 52 -6.46 -5.97 -5.23
C LYS A 52 -6.30 -6.92 -4.04
N LYS A 53 -5.35 -6.64 -3.14
CA LYS A 53 -5.12 -7.42 -1.91
C LYS A 53 -6.10 -7.10 -0.78
N GLY A 54 -6.93 -6.08 -0.92
CA GLY A 54 -7.83 -5.61 0.15
C GLY A 54 -7.10 -4.87 1.28
N TYR A 55 -5.87 -4.39 1.04
CA TYR A 55 -5.13 -3.55 1.98
C TYR A 55 -5.47 -2.07 1.88
N ALA A 56 -6.11 -1.68 0.78
CA ALA A 56 -6.66 -0.36 0.61
C ALA A 56 -8.09 -0.43 0.10
N HIS A 57 -8.87 0.60 0.41
CA HIS A 57 -10.15 0.84 -0.21
C HIS A 57 -10.37 2.35 -0.37
N TYR A 58 -11.32 2.72 -1.21
CA TYR A 58 -11.82 4.09 -1.25
C TYR A 58 -13.07 4.20 -0.38
N LYS A 59 -13.14 5.25 0.41
CA LYS A 59 -14.30 5.60 1.23
C LYS A 59 -14.76 7.00 0.86
N THR A 60 -16.08 7.20 0.82
CA THR A 60 -16.65 8.55 0.65
C THR A 60 -16.66 9.28 1.99
N GLU A 61 -15.98 10.42 2.08
CA GLU A 61 -16.06 11.32 3.22
C GLU A 61 -16.36 12.74 2.76
N LYS A 62 -17.43 13.34 3.29
CA LYS A 62 -17.90 14.68 2.90
C LYS A 62 -18.10 14.86 1.37
N GLY A 63 -18.44 13.79 0.66
CA GLY A 63 -18.65 13.78 -0.79
C GLY A 63 -17.40 13.52 -1.63
N GLU A 64 -16.23 13.35 -1.01
CA GLU A 64 -14.97 13.05 -1.69
C GLU A 64 -14.54 11.59 -1.51
N GLN A 65 -13.88 11.02 -2.53
CA GLN A 65 -13.29 9.68 -2.45
C GLN A 65 -11.91 9.75 -1.80
N ILE A 66 -11.77 9.14 -0.62
CA ILE A 66 -10.52 9.09 0.14
C ILE A 66 -9.96 7.67 0.08
N LEU A 67 -8.73 7.52 -0.42
CA LEU A 67 -7.99 6.26 -0.35
C LEU A 67 -7.48 6.04 1.07
N THR A 68 -7.83 4.90 1.65
CA THR A 68 -7.54 4.51 3.04
C THR A 68 -6.82 3.17 3.07
N PHE A 69 -5.74 3.05 3.85
CA PHE A 69 -4.89 1.83 3.98
C PHE A 69 -5.13 1.02 5.28
N PHE A 70 -6.22 1.28 6.00
CA PHE A 70 -6.46 0.69 7.33
C PHE A 70 -7.08 -0.72 7.26
N LYS A 71 -6.80 -1.55 8.28
CA LYS A 71 -7.68 -2.67 8.65
C LYS A 71 -8.90 -2.08 9.35
N GLU A 72 -10.10 -2.36 8.86
CA GLU A 72 -11.31 -2.24 9.69
C GLU A 72 -11.32 -3.34 10.76
#